data_AF-A5IZ93-F1
#
_entry.id   AF-A5IZ93-F1
#
_cell.length_a   1.000
_cell.length_b   1.000
_cell.length_c   1.000
_cell.angle_alpha   90.00
_cell.angle_beta   90.00
_cell.angle_gamma   90.00
#
_symmetry.space_group_name_H-M   'P 1'
#
loop_
_entity.id
_entity.type
_entity.pdbx_description
1 polymer ?
#
loop_
_entity_poly.entity_id
_entity_poly.type
_entity_poly.pdbx_seq_one_letter_code
_entity_poly.pdbx_strand_id
1 'polypeptide(L)'
;MKKILIKAGAILLPAAAGLSVVACGNTEEEKVVFRLGQGKGWPLSLSLQKVIGYYNETFKNDPDFLTIRFEFADDFKYKDSKGKEVKVPGHNTYSEYQLIKNVAHAIESKDNKKVPNIVLGDQSGAYILNQNKQLLDISDTGITKKSFSKNIANLHSILAGQGQTETIYNIPFDNADTDSLQLNLKVLHKMFEIIESGGGKIEDKDKDGIIKKVYDSKNKGNQLPEQSIWHALKAKNGENSKKVFEGLTVSNKTFESIKDIRDLAAKFTEGVEIEKDKINDNTISGEVLSIDYQQSTFFKELHAKIEDKNKAIFELDKDKNVKYNLIDDADVKKKFQELWKDYNDSIKRVEQTPSGKAEKDKKVFQSMKYMFTQTKEWGSWQIFRFQSAISFAASVGAYQNKITQFTKTHPYFEQSIKDDPKFLTNNASEHDVLMLPQVTGTKDGKHSIFHEGGSSIIAIDSKNEKVNKAIKKFLKWIYTGKNKVSGEEEDNWYTIARTSGYIMPLASVVTSATNDKIKGIIKELEGKLKDKKSEELMTTFEPDYFKLNMLRSAQLSLESLLNVESGKVVAKPAVTDDKSSQMSDTVMKAMIEQTELDRIQGFKAKTADELITAFEQTKKQ
;
A
#
# COMPACT_ATOMS: atom_id res chain seq x y z
N MET A 1 30.69 40.99 -66.31
CA MET A 1 31.16 42.33 -65.87
C MET A 1 31.49 42.26 -64.39
N LYS A 2 32.77 42.51 -64.02
CA LYS A 2 33.27 43.52 -63.06
C LYS A 2 32.66 43.42 -61.64
N LYS A 3 33.41 43.38 -60.53
CA LYS A 3 34.82 43.70 -60.26
C LYS A 3 35.20 43.17 -58.87
N ILE A 4 36.49 42.85 -58.76
CA ILE A 4 37.31 42.64 -57.56
C ILE A 4 37.31 43.88 -56.66
N LEU A 5 37.41 43.69 -55.33
CA LEU A 5 38.29 44.49 -54.47
C LEU A 5 38.68 43.73 -53.19
N ILE A 6 39.95 43.34 -53.17
CA ILE A 6 40.75 42.98 -52.00
C ILE A 6 41.19 44.28 -51.32
N LYS A 7 41.16 44.36 -49.98
CA LYS A 7 42.23 45.01 -49.21
C LYS A 7 42.44 44.29 -47.89
N ALA A 8 43.72 43.98 -47.66
CA ALA A 8 44.29 43.24 -46.55
C ALA A 8 44.36 44.06 -45.26
N GLY A 9 44.49 43.35 -44.14
CA GLY A 9 44.87 43.89 -42.84
C GLY A 9 45.00 42.77 -41.82
N ALA A 10 46.15 42.10 -41.83
CA ALA A 10 46.49 41.08 -40.84
C ALA A 10 46.76 41.73 -39.48
N ILE A 11 46.15 41.19 -38.42
CA ILE A 11 46.73 41.17 -37.08
C ILE A 11 46.81 39.71 -36.67
N LEU A 12 48.04 39.20 -36.62
CA LEU A 12 48.42 37.93 -36.02
C LEU A 12 48.36 38.07 -34.50
N LEU A 13 47.56 37.23 -33.84
CA LEU A 13 47.88 36.71 -32.50
C LEU A 13 47.53 35.21 -32.48
N PRO A 14 48.38 34.36 -31.87
CA PRO A 14 48.39 32.93 -32.12
C PRO A 14 47.23 32.22 -31.43
N ALA A 15 46.43 31.52 -32.22
CA ALA A 15 45.62 30.41 -31.73
C ALA A 15 46.57 29.27 -31.34
N ALA A 16 46.89 29.16 -30.06
CA ALA A 16 47.32 27.89 -29.49
C ALA A 16 46.11 26.95 -29.53
N ALA A 17 45.96 26.25 -30.65
CA ALA A 17 45.10 25.09 -30.77
C ALA A 17 45.71 23.98 -29.89
N GLY A 18 45.32 23.98 -28.62
CA GLY A 18 45.38 22.78 -27.79
C GLY A 18 44.33 21.80 -28.33
N LEU A 19 44.79 20.88 -29.17
CA LEU A 19 44.10 19.63 -29.47
C LEU A 19 43.86 18.90 -28.14
N SER A 20 42.74 19.15 -27.48
CA SER A 20 42.15 18.17 -26.58
C SER A 20 41.52 17.11 -27.47
N VAL A 21 42.34 16.08 -27.73
CA VAL A 21 41.86 14.75 -28.09
C VAL A 21 40.83 14.38 -27.03
N VAL A 22 39.55 14.52 -27.37
CA VAL A 22 38.46 13.91 -26.64
C VAL A 22 38.63 12.41 -26.88
N ALA A 23 39.44 11.78 -26.03
CA ALA A 23 39.29 10.38 -25.79
C ALA A 23 37.84 10.20 -25.33
N CYS A 24 37.02 9.58 -26.19
CA CYS A 24 35.77 8.95 -25.81
C CYS A 24 36.08 7.86 -24.77
N GLY A 25 36.34 8.29 -23.54
CA GLY A 25 36.35 7.43 -22.37
C GLY A 25 34.91 7.13 -22.02
N ASN A 26 34.54 5.85 -22.08
CA ASN A 26 33.40 5.29 -21.34
C ASN A 26 33.66 5.41 -19.82
N THR A 27 33.81 6.61 -19.28
CA THR A 27 33.60 6.83 -17.86
C THR A 27 32.11 7.04 -17.67
N GLU A 28 31.39 5.95 -17.39
CA GLU A 28 30.08 6.10 -16.76
C GLU A 28 30.26 7.05 -15.58
N GLU A 29 29.49 8.15 -15.57
CA GLU A 29 29.49 9.12 -14.49
C GLU A 29 29.25 8.36 -13.17
N GLU A 30 30.18 8.48 -12.22
CA GLU A 30 30.02 7.88 -10.89
C GLU A 30 28.71 8.38 -10.28
N LYS A 31 27.81 7.46 -9.92
CA LYS A 31 26.45 7.75 -9.48
C LYS A 31 26.05 6.79 -8.37
N VAL A 32 25.11 7.20 -7.54
CA VAL A 32 24.46 6.33 -6.56
C VAL A 32 23.16 5.83 -7.17
N VAL A 33 23.05 4.52 -7.38
CA VAL A 33 21.83 3.89 -7.89
C VAL A 33 20.90 3.54 -6.73
N PHE A 34 19.70 4.13 -6.73
CA PHE A 34 18.63 3.82 -5.79
C PHE A 34 17.53 3.03 -6.53
N ARG A 35 17.40 1.74 -6.20
CA ARG A 35 16.47 0.82 -6.87
C ARG A 35 15.22 0.57 -6.02
N LEU A 36 14.04 0.59 -6.64
CA LEU A 36 12.75 0.44 -5.97
C LEU A 36 11.91 -0.65 -6.63
N GLY A 37 11.22 -1.47 -5.83
CA GLY A 37 10.19 -2.40 -6.33
C GLY A 37 8.95 -1.70 -6.88
N GLN A 38 8.82 -0.39 -6.65
CA GLN A 38 7.70 0.41 -7.12
C GLN A 38 7.93 0.93 -8.54
N GLY A 39 6.83 1.09 -9.28
CA GLY A 39 6.86 1.78 -10.57
C GLY A 39 7.02 3.30 -10.39
N LYS A 40 7.54 4.00 -11.41
CA LYS A 40 7.79 5.45 -11.40
C LYS A 40 6.56 6.27 -11.03
N GLY A 41 5.37 5.80 -11.39
CA GLY A 41 4.09 6.47 -11.15
C GLY A 41 3.49 6.25 -9.76
N TRP A 42 4.12 5.43 -8.90
CA TRP A 42 3.60 5.15 -7.56
C TRP A 42 3.79 6.38 -6.63
N PRO A 43 2.91 6.59 -5.63
CA PRO A 43 2.93 7.83 -4.85
C PRO A 43 4.28 8.15 -4.17
N LEU A 44 4.94 7.14 -3.59
CA LEU A 44 6.27 7.33 -2.98
C LEU A 44 7.31 7.65 -4.04
N SER A 45 7.35 6.89 -5.15
CA SER A 45 8.25 7.15 -6.29
C SER A 45 8.10 8.56 -6.85
N LEU A 46 6.87 9.08 -6.99
CA LEU A 46 6.60 10.45 -7.45
C LEU A 46 7.13 11.51 -6.48
N SER A 47 7.01 11.27 -5.17
CA SER A 47 7.53 12.15 -4.14
C SER A 47 9.06 12.16 -4.11
N LEU A 48 9.68 10.97 -4.10
CA LEU A 48 11.13 10.81 -4.08
C LEU A 48 11.79 11.44 -5.30
N GLN A 49 11.18 11.35 -6.49
CA GLN A 49 11.68 12.06 -7.67
C GLN A 49 11.84 13.57 -7.46
N LYS A 50 10.90 14.21 -6.75
CA LYS A 50 10.96 15.65 -6.45
C LYS A 50 12.02 15.96 -5.39
N VAL A 51 12.00 15.20 -4.29
CA VAL A 51 12.90 15.39 -3.16
C VAL A 51 14.35 15.13 -3.56
N ILE A 52 14.61 14.04 -4.27
CA ILE A 52 15.95 13.71 -4.78
C ILE A 52 16.38 14.64 -5.92
N GLY A 53 15.45 15.09 -6.76
CA GLY A 53 15.73 16.14 -7.75
C GLY A 53 16.26 17.42 -7.09
N TYR A 54 15.63 17.84 -6.00
CA TYR A 54 16.12 18.96 -5.19
C TYR A 54 17.51 18.69 -4.58
N TYR A 55 17.74 17.50 -4.02
CA TYR A 55 19.05 17.10 -3.48
C TYR A 55 20.16 17.18 -4.53
N ASN A 56 19.93 16.55 -5.68
CA ASN A 56 20.90 16.49 -6.77
C ASN A 56 21.27 17.89 -7.27
N GLU A 57 20.31 18.82 -7.38
CA GLU A 57 20.62 20.18 -7.83
C GLU A 57 21.29 21.04 -6.76
N THR A 58 20.88 20.88 -5.49
CA THR A 58 21.35 21.73 -4.39
C THR A 58 22.75 21.38 -3.95
N PHE A 59 23.06 20.09 -3.87
CA PHE A 59 24.32 19.59 -3.29
C PHE A 59 25.36 19.18 -4.34
N LYS A 60 25.13 19.42 -5.65
CA LYS A 60 26.02 18.96 -6.73
C LYS A 60 27.49 19.38 -6.62
N ASN A 61 27.75 20.49 -5.92
CA ASN A 61 29.08 21.05 -5.75
C ASN A 61 29.68 20.72 -4.39
N ASP A 62 28.97 20.00 -3.53
CA ASP A 62 29.46 19.66 -2.21
C ASP A 62 30.54 18.57 -2.27
N PRO A 63 31.47 18.58 -1.30
CA PRO A 63 32.28 17.40 -1.01
C PRO A 63 31.40 16.18 -0.74
N ASP A 64 31.89 15.03 -1.18
CA ASP A 64 31.23 13.72 -1.05
C ASP A 64 29.85 13.63 -1.72
N PHE A 65 29.54 14.50 -2.68
CA PHE A 65 28.34 14.37 -3.51
C PHE A 65 28.58 13.42 -4.69
N LEU A 66 27.56 12.61 -4.98
CA LEU A 66 27.34 11.96 -6.28
C LEU A 66 25.84 12.04 -6.61
N THR A 67 25.53 12.13 -7.90
CA THR A 67 24.14 12.15 -8.37
C THR A 67 23.43 10.86 -7.97
N ILE A 68 22.25 11.00 -7.35
CA ILE A 68 21.37 9.87 -7.05
C ILE A 68 20.47 9.61 -8.27
N ARG A 69 20.45 8.38 -8.76
CA ARG A 69 19.62 7.95 -9.90
C ARG A 69 18.69 6.81 -9.51
N PHE A 70 17.43 6.92 -9.91
CA PHE A 70 16.44 5.86 -9.70
C PHE A 70 16.52 4.75 -10.75
N GLU A 71 16.20 3.55 -10.29
CA GLU A 71 15.78 2.41 -11.12
C GLU A 71 14.43 1.91 -10.59
N PHE A 72 13.42 1.91 -11.45
CA PHE A 72 12.04 1.53 -11.11
C PHE A 72 11.69 0.16 -11.71
N ALA A 73 10.62 -0.44 -11.19
CA ALA A 73 10.12 -1.71 -11.68
C ALA A 73 9.60 -1.63 -13.12
N ASP A 74 8.93 -0.54 -13.49
CA ASP A 74 8.30 -0.34 -14.79
C ASP A 74 9.19 0.42 -15.79
N ASP A 75 8.96 0.16 -17.08
CA ASP A 75 9.49 0.98 -18.16
C ASP A 75 8.90 2.39 -18.07
N PHE A 76 9.74 3.40 -18.25
CA PHE A 76 9.28 4.78 -18.23
C PHE A 76 9.93 5.65 -19.29
N LYS A 77 9.30 6.80 -19.55
CA LYS A 77 9.83 7.82 -20.45
C LYS A 77 10.05 9.13 -19.71
N TYR A 78 11.03 9.90 -20.17
CA TYR A 78 11.23 11.29 -19.76
C TYR A 78 11.73 12.12 -20.95
N LYS A 79 11.59 13.44 -20.88
CA LYS A 79 12.20 14.35 -21.86
C LYS A 79 13.55 14.81 -21.34
N ASP A 80 14.60 14.67 -22.15
CA ASP A 80 15.92 15.21 -21.80
C ASP A 80 15.95 16.74 -21.90
N SER A 81 17.11 17.34 -21.61
CA SER A 81 17.32 18.80 -21.66
C SER A 81 17.11 19.41 -23.06
N LYS A 82 17.00 18.58 -24.10
CA LYS A 82 16.72 18.99 -25.49
C LYS A 82 15.29 18.66 -25.90
N GLY A 83 14.45 18.23 -24.97
CA GLY A 83 13.04 17.88 -25.19
C GLY A 83 12.84 16.52 -25.87
N LYS A 84 13.89 15.72 -26.09
CA LYS A 84 13.80 14.40 -26.71
C LYS A 84 13.26 13.39 -25.72
N GLU A 85 12.31 12.58 -26.15
CA GLU A 85 11.79 11.46 -25.36
C GLU A 85 12.85 10.36 -25.26
N VAL A 86 13.28 10.06 -24.03
CA VAL A 86 14.19 8.98 -23.67
C VAL A 86 13.37 7.90 -22.98
N LYS A 87 13.47 6.66 -23.49
CA LYS A 87 12.89 5.47 -22.85
C LYS A 87 13.93 4.84 -21.93
N VAL A 88 13.52 4.51 -20.72
CA VAL A 88 14.34 3.80 -19.72
C VAL A 88 13.64 2.48 -19.41
N PRO A 89 14.31 1.34 -19.65
CA PRO A 89 13.76 0.04 -19.28
C PRO A 89 13.73 -0.10 -17.75
N GLY A 90 12.64 -0.64 -17.23
CA GLY A 90 12.51 -1.04 -15.83
C GLY A 90 13.17 -2.40 -15.57
N HIS A 91 13.31 -2.76 -14.29
CA HIS A 91 13.86 -4.07 -13.91
C HIS A 91 12.79 -5.16 -13.72
N ASN A 92 11.52 -4.87 -13.98
CA ASN A 92 10.39 -5.81 -13.97
C ASN A 92 10.24 -6.62 -12.66
N THR A 93 10.63 -6.05 -11.51
CA THR A 93 10.51 -6.72 -10.21
C THR A 93 9.65 -5.85 -9.29
N TYR A 94 8.42 -6.26 -9.02
CA TYR A 94 7.44 -5.49 -8.23
C TYR A 94 7.38 -5.85 -6.74
N SER A 95 8.10 -6.91 -6.35
CA SER A 95 8.24 -7.35 -4.96
C SER A 95 9.57 -6.87 -4.38
N GLU A 96 9.53 -6.20 -3.24
CA GLU A 96 10.71 -5.74 -2.52
C GLU A 96 11.60 -6.90 -2.06
N TYR A 97 11.00 -7.98 -1.55
CA TYR A 97 11.73 -9.22 -1.21
C TYR A 97 12.47 -9.79 -2.42
N GLN A 98 11.76 -9.94 -3.55
CA GLN A 98 12.35 -10.48 -4.77
C GLN A 98 13.43 -9.56 -5.35
N LEU A 99 13.26 -8.24 -5.21
CA LEU A 99 14.26 -7.26 -5.60
C LEU A 99 15.56 -7.46 -4.84
N ILE A 100 15.47 -7.63 -3.52
CA ILE A 100 16.64 -7.91 -2.68
C ILE A 100 17.29 -9.24 -3.05
N LYS A 101 16.51 -10.30 -3.32
CA LYS A 101 17.06 -11.57 -3.80
C LYS A 101 17.83 -11.43 -5.11
N ASN A 102 17.29 -10.67 -6.06
CA ASN A 102 17.96 -10.40 -7.34
C ASN A 102 19.29 -9.67 -7.12
N VAL A 103 19.35 -8.76 -6.14
CA VAL A 103 20.58 -8.06 -5.76
C VAL A 103 21.57 -9.01 -5.07
N ALA A 104 21.13 -9.86 -4.15
CA ALA A 104 21.97 -10.88 -3.51
C ALA A 104 22.59 -11.83 -4.54
N HIS A 105 21.79 -12.30 -5.49
CA HIS A 105 22.27 -13.14 -6.59
C HIS A 105 23.30 -12.42 -7.47
N ALA A 106 23.10 -11.12 -7.75
CA ALA A 106 24.09 -10.32 -8.49
C ALA A 106 25.43 -10.19 -7.73
N ILE A 107 25.39 -10.05 -6.40
CA ILE A 107 26.57 -10.04 -5.54
C ILE A 107 27.29 -11.39 -5.59
N GLU A 108 26.56 -12.49 -5.38
CA GLU A 108 27.09 -13.86 -5.36
C GLU A 108 27.71 -14.27 -6.70
N SER A 109 27.05 -13.89 -7.80
CA SER A 109 27.53 -14.11 -9.17
C SER A 109 28.62 -13.12 -9.61
N LYS A 110 29.01 -12.17 -8.74
CA LYS A 110 30.01 -11.12 -8.99
C LYS A 110 29.66 -10.18 -10.17
N ASP A 111 28.38 -10.06 -10.52
CA ASP A 111 27.87 -9.13 -11.51
C ASP A 111 27.64 -7.75 -10.88
N ASN A 112 28.74 -7.08 -10.50
CA ASN A 112 28.71 -5.80 -9.78
C ASN A 112 27.97 -4.69 -10.55
N LYS A 113 27.79 -4.81 -11.88
CA LYS A 113 27.03 -3.84 -12.68
C LYS A 113 25.54 -3.87 -12.37
N LYS A 114 25.03 -4.99 -11.84
CA LYS A 114 23.63 -5.14 -11.44
C LYS A 114 23.38 -4.85 -9.97
N VAL A 115 24.41 -4.58 -9.18
CA VAL A 115 24.30 -4.28 -7.75
C VAL A 115 24.04 -2.77 -7.58
N PRO A 116 22.85 -2.36 -7.11
CA PRO A 116 22.57 -0.96 -6.82
C PRO A 116 23.30 -0.55 -5.53
N ASN A 117 23.32 0.75 -5.25
CA ASN A 117 23.94 1.28 -4.03
C ASN A 117 22.96 1.39 -2.87
N ILE A 118 21.69 1.62 -3.19
CA ILE A 118 20.58 1.73 -2.25
C ILE A 118 19.40 0.93 -2.80
N VAL A 119 18.75 0.17 -1.94
CA VAL A 119 17.49 -0.52 -2.28
C VAL A 119 16.40 -0.07 -1.31
N LEU A 120 15.22 0.22 -1.85
CA LEU A 120 13.99 0.29 -1.07
C LEU A 120 13.46 -1.15 -0.95
N GLY A 121 13.59 -1.72 0.23
CA GLY A 121 13.31 -3.13 0.50
C GLY A 121 12.40 -3.33 1.70
N ASP A 122 11.93 -4.56 1.87
CA ASP A 122 11.13 -4.92 3.04
C ASP A 122 12.00 -5.04 4.31
N GLN A 123 11.34 -5.26 5.45
CA GLN A 123 12.00 -5.38 6.75
C GLN A 123 13.08 -6.48 6.80
N SER A 124 12.93 -7.53 6.00
CA SER A 124 13.81 -8.70 6.01
C SER A 124 14.99 -8.58 5.06
N GLY A 125 14.97 -7.63 4.11
CA GLY A 125 15.95 -7.57 3.03
C GLY A 125 17.40 -7.44 3.50
N ALA A 126 17.65 -6.74 4.62
CA ALA A 126 19.00 -6.62 5.17
C ALA A 126 19.60 -7.97 5.58
N TYR A 127 18.79 -8.95 6.00
CA TYR A 127 19.28 -10.28 6.35
C TYR A 127 19.97 -10.96 5.16
N ILE A 128 19.31 -10.97 4.00
CA ILE A 128 19.80 -11.66 2.80
C ILE A 128 21.14 -11.07 2.38
N LEU A 129 21.25 -9.74 2.36
CA LEU A 129 22.49 -9.06 1.96
C LEU A 129 23.60 -9.17 3.01
N ASN A 130 23.23 -9.32 4.30
CA ASN A 130 24.21 -9.52 5.36
C ASN A 130 24.98 -10.84 5.21
N GLN A 131 24.36 -11.90 4.67
CA GLN A 131 25.05 -13.18 4.44
C GLN A 131 26.28 -13.00 3.54
N ASN A 132 26.24 -12.00 2.65
CA ASN A 132 27.32 -11.65 1.74
C ASN A 132 28.27 -10.57 2.30
N LYS A 133 28.06 -10.07 3.53
CA LYS A 133 28.82 -8.97 4.16
C LYS A 133 28.91 -7.72 3.26
N GLN A 134 27.81 -7.38 2.58
CA GLN A 134 27.73 -6.23 1.65
C GLN A 134 26.85 -5.09 2.18
N LEU A 135 26.61 -5.02 3.48
CA LEU A 135 25.84 -3.93 4.08
C LEU A 135 26.76 -2.77 4.47
N LEU A 136 26.39 -1.55 4.10
CA LEU A 136 27.14 -0.36 4.47
C LEU A 136 26.84 0.01 5.94
N ASP A 137 27.88 0.11 6.76
CA ASP A 137 27.74 0.67 8.11
C ASP A 137 27.58 2.19 8.05
N ILE A 138 26.44 2.66 8.55
CA ILE A 138 26.04 4.08 8.58
C ILE A 138 26.06 4.67 9.99
N SER A 139 26.61 3.99 10.98
CA SER A 139 26.62 4.43 12.39
C SER A 139 27.27 5.81 12.59
N ASP A 140 28.21 6.21 11.72
CA ASP A 140 28.89 7.51 11.70
C ASP A 140 28.04 8.65 11.11
N THR A 141 26.89 8.35 10.51
CA THR A 141 25.98 9.38 9.95
C THR A 141 25.18 10.13 11.01
N GLY A 142 25.11 9.58 12.24
CA GLY A 142 24.23 10.05 13.30
C GLY A 142 22.82 9.46 13.26
N ILE A 143 22.52 8.60 12.28
CA ILE A 143 21.29 7.81 12.23
C ILE A 143 21.46 6.60 13.14
N THR A 144 20.65 6.49 14.17
CA THR A 144 20.69 5.41 15.18
C THR A 144 19.28 4.95 15.53
N LYS A 145 19.12 3.92 16.37
CA LYS A 145 17.81 3.52 16.93
C LYS A 145 17.03 4.67 17.54
N LYS A 146 17.71 5.65 18.14
CA LYS A 146 17.07 6.82 18.76
C LYS A 146 16.51 7.80 17.73
N SER A 147 16.88 7.69 16.46
CA SER A 147 16.34 8.49 15.37
C SER A 147 14.90 8.09 15.01
N PHE A 148 14.47 6.89 15.40
CA PHE A 148 13.18 6.30 15.03
C PHE A 148 12.27 6.08 16.25
N SER A 149 10.97 5.98 15.98
CA SER A 149 9.96 5.52 16.92
C SER A 149 10.40 4.20 17.58
N LYS A 150 10.29 4.07 18.90
CA LYS A 150 11.00 3.04 19.67
C LYS A 150 10.61 1.63 19.25
N ASN A 151 9.31 1.37 19.12
CA ASN A 151 8.81 0.04 18.77
C ASN A 151 9.13 -0.31 17.32
N ILE A 152 9.08 0.67 16.40
CA ILE A 152 9.51 0.47 15.01
C ILE A 152 11.02 0.21 14.92
N ALA A 153 11.84 0.99 15.62
CA ALA A 153 13.28 0.78 15.70
C ALA A 153 13.63 -0.64 16.20
N ASN A 154 12.88 -1.14 17.18
CA ASN A 154 13.06 -2.49 17.71
C ASN A 154 12.75 -3.55 16.66
N LEU A 155 11.62 -3.44 15.94
CA LEU A 155 11.25 -4.35 14.85
C LEU A 155 12.36 -4.44 13.79
N HIS A 156 12.86 -3.28 13.35
CA HIS A 156 13.88 -3.19 12.29
C HIS A 156 15.30 -3.54 12.76
N SER A 157 15.50 -3.72 14.08
CA SER A 157 16.78 -4.13 14.66
C SER A 157 16.92 -5.64 14.85
N ILE A 158 15.87 -6.41 14.59
CA ILE A 158 15.88 -7.87 14.66
C ILE A 158 16.18 -8.39 13.25
N LEU A 159 17.39 -8.89 13.05
CA LEU A 159 17.82 -9.44 11.77
C LEU A 159 18.05 -10.94 11.91
N ALA A 160 17.49 -11.74 11.00
CA ALA A 160 17.83 -13.15 10.92
C ALA A 160 19.36 -13.33 10.77
N GLY A 161 19.92 -14.39 11.33
CA GLY A 161 21.37 -14.65 11.39
C GLY A 161 22.18 -13.72 12.31
N GLN A 162 21.68 -12.53 12.69
CA GLN A 162 22.40 -11.60 13.58
C GLN A 162 21.74 -11.43 14.96
N GLY A 163 20.42 -11.59 15.06
CA GLY A 163 19.64 -11.28 16.25
C GLY A 163 19.43 -9.76 16.40
N GLN A 164 19.35 -9.28 17.64
CA GLN A 164 19.22 -7.85 17.92
C GLN A 164 20.57 -7.14 17.75
N THR A 165 20.62 -6.11 16.89
CA THR A 165 21.83 -5.31 16.61
C THR A 165 21.60 -3.85 17.01
N GLU A 166 22.64 -3.15 17.48
CA GLU A 166 22.61 -1.69 17.69
C GLU A 166 22.77 -0.90 16.39
N THR A 167 23.50 -1.47 15.41
CA THR A 167 23.63 -0.91 14.05
C THR A 167 22.37 -1.23 13.24
N ILE A 168 21.77 -0.21 12.64
CA ILE A 168 20.57 -0.35 11.80
C ILE A 168 21.00 -0.51 10.34
N TYR A 169 20.96 -1.75 9.86
CA TYR A 169 21.17 -2.05 8.44
C TYR A 169 19.87 -2.03 7.62
N ASN A 170 18.75 -2.24 8.30
CA ASN A 170 17.42 -2.14 7.73
C ASN A 170 16.78 -0.83 8.19
N ILE A 171 17.08 0.27 7.52
CA ILE A 171 16.78 1.61 8.03
C ILE A 171 15.29 1.91 7.78
N PRO A 172 14.44 2.06 8.82
CA PRO A 172 13.03 2.38 8.61
C PRO A 172 12.90 3.64 7.75
N PHE A 173 12.11 3.62 6.68
CA PHE A 173 12.02 4.78 5.78
C PHE A 173 10.63 5.37 5.75
N ASP A 174 9.64 4.57 5.41
CA ASP A 174 8.26 4.99 5.27
C ASP A 174 7.32 4.00 5.95
N ASN A 175 6.16 4.50 6.36
CA ASN A 175 5.10 3.71 6.94
C ASN A 175 3.76 4.11 6.30
N ALA A 176 2.96 3.09 6.03
CA ALA A 176 1.57 3.23 5.63
C ALA A 176 0.75 2.05 6.16
N ASP A 177 -0.46 2.33 6.65
CA ASP A 177 -1.44 1.27 6.92
C ASP A 177 -1.79 0.55 5.61
N THR A 178 -1.32 -0.69 5.41
CA THR A 178 -1.62 -1.50 4.22
C THR A 178 -3.04 -2.04 4.18
N ASP A 179 -3.73 -2.02 5.33
CA ASP A 179 -5.08 -2.53 5.52
C ASP A 179 -5.95 -1.56 6.34
N SER A 180 -5.90 -0.27 5.98
CA SER A 180 -6.77 0.76 6.54
C SER A 180 -8.25 0.45 6.25
N LEU A 181 -9.14 0.82 7.18
CA LEU A 181 -10.57 0.58 7.00
C LEU A 181 -11.17 1.66 6.11
N GLN A 182 -11.57 1.28 4.90
CA GLN A 182 -12.24 2.13 3.92
C GLN A 182 -13.69 1.72 3.75
N LEU A 183 -14.60 2.68 3.80
CA LEU A 183 -16.04 2.44 3.77
C LEU A 183 -16.69 3.25 2.66
N ASN A 184 -17.56 2.63 1.88
CA ASN A 184 -18.50 3.33 1.02
C ASN A 184 -19.81 3.55 1.79
N LEU A 185 -20.04 4.79 2.20
CA LEU A 185 -21.15 5.16 3.08
C LEU A 185 -22.52 4.96 2.42
N LYS A 186 -22.62 5.09 1.09
CA LYS A 186 -23.86 4.84 0.35
C LYS A 186 -24.20 3.37 0.25
N VAL A 187 -23.20 2.55 -0.04
CA VAL A 187 -23.36 1.09 -0.06
C VAL A 187 -23.70 0.57 1.35
N LEU A 188 -23.02 1.06 2.39
CA LEU A 188 -23.34 0.71 3.77
C LEU A 188 -24.76 1.12 4.16
N HIS A 189 -25.21 2.31 3.76
CA HIS A 189 -26.59 2.74 4.01
C HIS A 189 -27.59 1.77 3.37
N LYS A 190 -27.36 1.39 2.11
CA LYS A 190 -28.20 0.39 1.41
C LYS A 190 -28.16 -0.98 2.11
N MET A 191 -26.99 -1.41 2.58
CA MET A 191 -26.83 -2.64 3.35
C MET A 191 -27.66 -2.59 4.65
N PHE A 192 -27.62 -1.47 5.37
CA PHE A 192 -28.39 -1.26 6.60
C PHE A 192 -29.90 -1.26 6.35
N GLU A 193 -30.38 -0.60 5.29
CA GLU A 193 -31.79 -0.65 4.90
C GLU A 193 -32.27 -2.09 4.64
N ILE A 194 -31.45 -2.88 3.94
CA ILE A 194 -31.76 -4.29 3.67
C ILE A 194 -31.78 -5.10 4.97
N ILE A 195 -30.83 -4.89 5.87
CA ILE A 195 -30.79 -5.55 7.20
C ILE A 195 -32.05 -5.24 7.99
N GLU A 196 -32.46 -3.97 8.08
CA GLU A 196 -33.67 -3.54 8.79
C GLU A 196 -34.94 -4.14 8.14
N SER A 197 -35.01 -4.17 6.81
CA SER A 197 -36.14 -4.77 6.08
C SER A 197 -36.26 -6.28 6.34
N GLY A 198 -35.13 -6.97 6.56
CA GLY A 198 -35.07 -8.37 6.96
C GLY A 198 -35.11 -8.58 8.48
N GLY A 199 -35.50 -7.57 9.28
CA GLY A 199 -35.75 -7.72 10.72
C GLY A 199 -34.53 -7.57 11.64
N GLY A 200 -33.37 -7.17 11.10
CA GLY A 200 -32.20 -6.82 11.90
C GLY A 200 -32.30 -5.43 12.53
N LYS A 201 -31.33 -5.09 13.38
CA LYS A 201 -31.27 -3.83 14.13
C LYS A 201 -29.97 -3.06 13.83
N ILE A 202 -30.10 -1.76 13.59
CA ILE A 202 -28.96 -0.84 13.46
C ILE A 202 -28.96 0.12 14.66
N GLU A 203 -27.92 0.06 15.48
CA GLU A 203 -27.75 0.87 16.70
C GLU A 203 -26.78 2.03 16.47
N ASP A 204 -26.70 2.96 17.43
CA ASP A 204 -25.75 4.10 17.42
C ASP A 204 -25.94 5.14 16.30
N LYS A 205 -27.15 5.27 15.74
CA LYS A 205 -27.47 6.26 14.70
C LYS A 205 -27.20 7.71 15.10
N ASP A 206 -27.34 8.02 16.40
CA ASP A 206 -27.15 9.36 16.96
C ASP A 206 -25.81 9.54 17.68
N LYS A 207 -24.95 8.51 17.72
CA LYS A 207 -23.64 8.59 18.38
C LYS A 207 -22.53 8.81 17.36
N ASP A 208 -21.56 9.65 17.71
CA ASP A 208 -20.38 9.86 16.87
C ASP A 208 -19.68 8.53 16.58
N GLY A 209 -19.50 8.23 15.28
CA GLY A 209 -18.96 6.97 14.82
C GLY A 209 -19.34 6.69 13.38
N ILE A 210 -19.10 5.44 12.95
CA ILE A 210 -19.36 4.98 11.59
C ILE A 210 -20.85 5.00 11.29
N ILE A 211 -21.70 4.52 12.21
CA ILE A 211 -23.14 4.40 11.94
C ILE A 211 -23.75 5.78 11.66
N LYS A 212 -23.49 6.77 12.52
CA LYS A 212 -23.96 8.14 12.30
C LYS A 212 -23.46 8.71 10.97
N LYS A 213 -22.18 8.51 10.62
CA LYS A 213 -21.64 8.97 9.34
C LYS A 213 -22.33 8.33 8.12
N VAL A 214 -22.71 7.06 8.20
CA VAL A 214 -23.49 6.38 7.16
C VAL A 214 -24.85 7.06 6.98
N TYR A 215 -25.60 7.30 8.06
CA TYR A 215 -26.91 7.97 7.96
C TYR A 215 -26.80 9.44 7.53
N ASP A 216 -25.79 10.18 8.00
CA ASP A 216 -25.53 11.57 7.59
C ASP A 216 -25.15 11.69 6.09
N SER A 217 -24.64 10.61 5.50
CA SER A 217 -24.26 10.57 4.07
C SER A 217 -25.47 10.49 3.14
N LYS A 218 -26.66 10.10 3.62
CA LYS A 218 -27.85 9.84 2.79
C LYS A 218 -28.14 10.96 1.78
N ASN A 219 -28.04 12.21 2.22
CA ASN A 219 -28.33 13.40 1.42
C ASN A 219 -27.09 14.15 0.90
N LYS A 220 -25.89 13.54 0.97
CA LYS A 220 -24.62 14.13 0.52
C LYS A 220 -23.96 13.23 -0.52
N GLY A 221 -23.05 13.77 -1.33
CA GLY A 221 -22.31 12.96 -2.32
C GLY A 221 -23.19 12.38 -3.42
N ASN A 222 -22.67 11.34 -4.10
CA ASN A 222 -23.32 10.73 -5.24
C ASN A 222 -24.34 9.67 -4.80
N GLN A 223 -25.31 9.41 -5.66
CA GLN A 223 -26.25 8.31 -5.45
C GLN A 223 -25.60 6.99 -5.84
N LEU A 224 -26.12 5.89 -5.28
CA LEU A 224 -25.72 4.55 -5.70
C LEU A 224 -26.03 4.40 -7.22
N PRO A 225 -25.07 4.05 -8.08
CA PRO A 225 -25.30 3.98 -9.52
C PRO A 225 -26.19 2.80 -9.90
N GLU A 226 -27.14 2.97 -10.82
CA GLU A 226 -28.10 1.94 -11.26
C GLU A 226 -27.43 0.63 -11.73
N GLN A 227 -26.22 0.72 -12.31
CA GLN A 227 -25.49 -0.47 -12.71
C GLN A 227 -24.89 -1.27 -11.54
N SER A 228 -24.85 -0.75 -10.32
CA SER A 228 -24.33 -1.47 -9.16
C SER A 228 -25.26 -2.62 -8.76
N ILE A 229 -24.73 -3.82 -8.55
CA ILE A 229 -25.52 -4.98 -8.11
C ILE A 229 -26.29 -4.72 -6.80
N TRP A 230 -25.83 -3.78 -5.98
CA TRP A 230 -26.46 -3.37 -4.74
C TRP A 230 -27.90 -2.86 -4.90
N HIS A 231 -28.29 -2.37 -6.10
CA HIS A 231 -29.69 -2.02 -6.41
C HIS A 231 -30.59 -3.23 -6.60
N ALA A 232 -30.01 -4.36 -7.01
CA ALA A 232 -30.73 -5.60 -7.25
C ALA A 232 -30.78 -6.52 -6.02
N LEU A 233 -30.22 -6.11 -4.88
CA LEU A 233 -30.24 -6.90 -3.65
C LEU A 233 -31.50 -6.63 -2.82
N LYS A 234 -32.10 -7.70 -2.32
CA LYS A 234 -33.14 -7.66 -1.29
C LYS A 234 -32.95 -8.78 -0.27
N ALA A 235 -33.56 -8.63 0.91
CA ALA A 235 -33.57 -9.67 1.92
C ALA A 235 -34.38 -10.90 1.44
N LYS A 236 -33.91 -12.11 1.76
CA LYS A 236 -34.62 -13.38 1.57
C LYS A 236 -35.77 -13.51 2.57
N ASN A 237 -36.84 -12.74 2.39
CA ASN A 237 -38.04 -12.87 3.20
C ASN A 237 -39.08 -13.66 2.39
N GLY A 238 -39.39 -14.89 2.81
CA GLY A 238 -40.52 -15.64 2.28
C GLY A 238 -41.85 -15.19 2.90
N GLU A 239 -42.97 -15.44 2.22
CA GLU A 239 -44.32 -15.03 2.65
C GLU A 239 -44.75 -15.57 4.02
N ASN A 240 -44.08 -16.62 4.54
CA ASN A 240 -44.39 -17.26 5.84
C ASN A 240 -43.14 -17.56 6.71
N SER A 241 -42.00 -16.92 6.45
CA SER A 241 -40.74 -17.23 7.14
C SER A 241 -40.35 -16.20 8.20
N LYS A 242 -39.68 -16.66 9.26
CA LYS A 242 -38.91 -15.82 10.19
C LYS A 242 -38.05 -14.83 9.42
N LYS A 243 -38.03 -13.55 9.82
CA LYS A 243 -37.27 -12.52 9.09
C LYS A 243 -35.79 -12.89 9.09
N VAL A 244 -35.14 -12.85 7.93
CA VAL A 244 -33.81 -13.49 7.72
C VAL A 244 -32.68 -12.89 8.57
N PHE A 245 -32.79 -11.61 8.95
CA PHE A 245 -31.84 -10.92 9.82
C PHE A 245 -32.33 -10.73 11.26
N GLU A 246 -33.39 -11.44 11.66
CA GLU A 246 -33.85 -11.38 13.06
C GLU A 246 -32.74 -11.81 14.02
N GLY A 247 -32.41 -10.93 14.98
CA GLY A 247 -31.31 -11.12 15.93
C GLY A 247 -29.94 -10.60 15.46
N LEU A 248 -29.79 -10.17 14.20
CA LEU A 248 -28.60 -9.45 13.75
C LEU A 248 -28.65 -8.00 14.28
N THR A 249 -27.61 -7.59 15.01
CA THR A 249 -27.42 -6.20 15.44
C THR A 249 -26.10 -5.67 14.89
N VAL A 250 -26.15 -4.49 14.26
CA VAL A 250 -24.98 -3.76 13.77
C VAL A 250 -24.86 -2.45 14.53
N SER A 251 -23.66 -2.15 15.04
CA SER A 251 -23.36 -0.94 15.81
C SER A 251 -21.96 -0.43 15.48
N ASN A 252 -21.50 0.66 16.12
CA ASN A 252 -20.13 1.13 15.91
C ASN A 252 -19.08 0.05 16.25
N LYS A 253 -19.36 -0.77 17.28
CA LYS A 253 -18.49 -1.86 17.73
C LYS A 253 -18.27 -2.94 16.66
N THR A 254 -19.21 -3.13 15.75
CA THR A 254 -19.09 -4.11 14.66
C THR A 254 -17.84 -3.85 13.79
N PHE A 255 -17.41 -2.60 13.69
CA PHE A 255 -16.28 -2.18 12.86
C PHE A 255 -14.93 -2.12 13.60
N GLU A 256 -14.90 -2.47 14.88
CA GLU A 256 -13.68 -2.47 15.71
C GLU A 256 -12.90 -3.80 15.63
N SER A 257 -13.45 -4.81 14.95
CA SER A 257 -12.99 -6.19 14.96
C SER A 257 -13.01 -6.79 13.56
N ILE A 258 -11.87 -7.35 13.11
CA ILE A 258 -11.74 -8.03 11.81
C ILE A 258 -12.78 -9.14 11.70
N LYS A 259 -12.93 -9.95 12.75
CA LYS A 259 -13.91 -11.03 12.79
C LYS A 259 -15.35 -10.54 12.69
N ASP A 260 -15.73 -9.47 13.41
CA ASP A 260 -17.12 -9.00 13.36
C ASP A 260 -17.48 -8.39 12.00
N ILE A 261 -16.53 -7.73 11.32
CA ILE A 261 -16.68 -7.27 9.94
C ILE A 261 -16.88 -8.47 8.98
N ARG A 262 -16.04 -9.51 9.11
CA ARG A 262 -16.15 -10.75 8.32
C ARG A 262 -17.48 -11.48 8.57
N ASP A 263 -17.88 -11.60 9.82
CA ASP A 263 -19.14 -12.24 10.21
C ASP A 263 -20.34 -11.46 9.68
N LEU A 264 -20.29 -10.11 9.71
CA LEU A 264 -21.32 -9.26 9.12
C LEU A 264 -21.41 -9.49 7.61
N ALA A 265 -20.28 -9.50 6.91
CA ALA A 265 -20.22 -9.74 5.47
C ALA A 265 -20.82 -11.10 5.10
N ALA A 266 -20.45 -12.16 5.81
CA ALA A 266 -20.97 -13.51 5.59
C ALA A 266 -22.49 -13.56 5.83
N LYS A 267 -22.96 -13.10 6.99
CA LYS A 267 -24.38 -13.11 7.36
C LYS A 267 -25.22 -12.29 6.39
N PHE A 268 -24.76 -11.11 6.00
CA PHE A 268 -25.46 -10.26 5.04
C PHE A 268 -25.64 -10.99 3.70
N THR A 269 -24.56 -11.53 3.13
CA THR A 269 -24.63 -12.24 1.84
C THR A 269 -25.50 -13.49 1.90
N GLU A 270 -25.49 -14.25 3.00
CA GLU A 270 -26.41 -15.39 3.17
C GLU A 270 -27.88 -14.97 3.17
N GLY A 271 -28.18 -13.81 3.76
CA GLY A 271 -29.54 -13.31 3.93
C GLY A 271 -30.11 -12.53 2.75
N VAL A 272 -29.35 -12.33 1.66
CA VAL A 272 -29.83 -11.59 0.47
C VAL A 272 -29.93 -12.44 -0.78
N GLU A 273 -30.86 -12.09 -1.65
CA GLU A 273 -30.98 -12.62 -3.01
C GLU A 273 -30.87 -11.50 -4.06
N ILE A 274 -30.51 -11.89 -5.29
CA ILE A 274 -30.42 -10.98 -6.44
C ILE A 274 -31.74 -11.03 -7.20
N GLU A 275 -32.42 -9.89 -7.32
CA GLU A 275 -33.62 -9.73 -8.12
C GLU A 275 -33.30 -9.80 -9.61
N LYS A 276 -33.68 -10.92 -10.25
CA LYS A 276 -33.36 -11.22 -11.65
C LYS A 276 -33.74 -10.10 -12.63
N ASP A 277 -34.88 -9.45 -12.42
CA ASP A 277 -35.39 -8.41 -13.32
C ASP A 277 -34.72 -7.04 -13.13
N LYS A 278 -33.86 -6.89 -12.11
CA LYS A 278 -33.08 -5.68 -11.84
C LYS A 278 -31.62 -5.78 -12.28
N ILE A 279 -31.21 -6.91 -12.87
CA ILE A 279 -29.86 -7.08 -13.42
C ILE A 279 -29.89 -7.17 -14.95
N ASN A 280 -28.83 -6.67 -15.58
CA ASN A 280 -28.62 -6.71 -17.02
C ASN A 280 -27.12 -6.85 -17.35
N ASP A 281 -26.76 -6.81 -18.63
CA ASP A 281 -25.36 -6.97 -19.07
C ASP A 281 -24.42 -5.93 -18.46
N ASN A 282 -24.90 -4.70 -18.26
CA ASN A 282 -24.13 -3.59 -17.71
C ASN A 282 -24.03 -3.65 -16.17
N THR A 283 -24.78 -4.52 -15.50
CA THR A 283 -24.71 -4.66 -14.04
C THR A 283 -23.31 -5.10 -13.62
N ILE A 284 -22.73 -4.38 -12.67
CA ILE A 284 -21.42 -4.61 -12.09
C ILE A 284 -21.58 -5.48 -10.84
N SER A 285 -20.92 -6.64 -10.82
CA SER A 285 -20.81 -7.52 -9.64
C SER A 285 -20.18 -6.80 -8.45
N GLY A 286 -20.41 -7.31 -7.24
CA GLY A 286 -19.93 -6.65 -6.03
C GLY A 286 -19.74 -7.59 -4.85
N GLU A 287 -19.27 -7.03 -3.76
CA GLU A 287 -18.99 -7.76 -2.53
C GLU A 287 -19.24 -6.90 -1.30
N VAL A 288 -19.46 -7.50 -0.13
CA VAL A 288 -19.55 -6.71 1.11
C VAL A 288 -18.17 -6.20 1.52
N LEU A 289 -17.17 -7.07 1.55
CA LEU A 289 -15.83 -6.79 2.05
C LEU A 289 -14.76 -7.10 0.99
N SER A 290 -13.98 -6.10 0.59
CA SER A 290 -12.73 -6.31 -0.17
C SER A 290 -11.51 -6.26 0.74
N ILE A 291 -10.47 -7.04 0.44
CA ILE A 291 -9.25 -7.10 1.26
C ILE A 291 -8.02 -7.07 0.35
N ASP A 292 -7.23 -6.01 0.45
CA ASP A 292 -5.85 -5.94 -0.03
C ASP A 292 -4.93 -6.70 0.93
N TYR A 293 -3.84 -7.29 0.40
CA TYR A 293 -2.84 -7.99 1.21
C TYR A 293 -3.45 -9.01 2.19
N GLN A 294 -4.40 -9.81 1.71
CA GLN A 294 -5.24 -10.68 2.53
C GLN A 294 -4.49 -11.64 3.49
N GLN A 295 -3.30 -12.11 3.11
CA GLN A 295 -2.43 -12.90 3.99
C GLN A 295 -2.00 -12.11 5.23
N SER A 296 -1.76 -10.80 5.07
CA SER A 296 -1.37 -9.88 6.13
C SER A 296 -2.50 -9.66 7.14
N THR A 297 -3.75 -9.52 6.67
CA THR A 297 -4.93 -9.44 7.54
C THR A 297 -5.19 -10.78 8.23
N PHE A 298 -5.05 -11.90 7.53
CA PHE A 298 -5.19 -13.24 8.10
C PHE A 298 -4.15 -13.49 9.20
N PHE A 299 -2.88 -13.18 8.96
CA PHE A 299 -1.82 -13.32 9.97
C PHE A 299 -2.01 -12.39 11.15
N LYS A 300 -2.52 -11.17 10.93
CA LYS A 300 -2.90 -10.25 12.01
C LYS A 300 -3.95 -10.88 12.94
N GLU A 301 -5.01 -11.47 12.38
CA GLU A 301 -6.03 -12.17 13.17
C GLU A 301 -5.48 -13.43 13.87
N LEU A 302 -4.57 -14.17 13.21
CA LEU A 302 -3.90 -15.33 13.79
C LEU A 302 -3.02 -14.93 14.99
N HIS A 303 -2.19 -13.90 14.84
CA HIS A 303 -1.34 -13.40 15.91
C HIS A 303 -2.15 -12.92 17.11
N ALA A 304 -3.32 -12.32 16.87
CA ALA A 304 -4.21 -11.89 17.95
C ALA A 304 -4.80 -13.07 18.74
N LYS A 305 -4.91 -14.26 18.14
CA LYS A 305 -5.38 -15.49 18.80
C LYS A 305 -4.28 -16.24 19.57
N ILE A 306 -3.00 -15.95 19.31
CA ILE A 306 -1.88 -16.55 20.05
C ILE A 306 -1.85 -15.96 21.47
N GLU A 307 -1.75 -16.81 22.50
CA GLU A 307 -1.84 -16.36 23.89
C GLU A 307 -0.63 -15.53 24.30
N ASP A 308 0.55 -16.00 23.92
CA ASP A 308 1.80 -15.28 24.15
C ASP A 308 1.89 -14.05 23.25
N LYS A 309 1.84 -12.87 23.88
CA LYS A 309 1.94 -11.55 23.24
C LYS A 309 3.24 -11.37 22.46
N ASN A 310 4.31 -12.11 22.77
CA ASN A 310 5.62 -11.97 22.11
C ASN A 310 5.84 -13.02 21.01
N LYS A 311 5.12 -14.15 21.05
CA LYS A 311 5.25 -15.21 20.04
C LYS A 311 4.74 -14.75 18.68
N ALA A 312 5.51 -15.03 17.62
CA ALA A 312 5.11 -14.77 16.24
C ALA A 312 5.05 -16.08 15.42
N ILE A 313 4.27 -16.11 14.34
CA ILE A 313 4.19 -17.27 13.43
C ILE A 313 5.53 -17.59 12.75
N PHE A 314 6.36 -16.56 12.57
CA PHE A 314 7.76 -16.63 12.15
C PHE A 314 8.58 -15.77 13.11
N GLU A 315 9.60 -16.34 13.74
CA GLU A 315 10.47 -15.65 14.69
C GLU A 315 11.89 -16.21 14.60
N LEU A 316 12.85 -15.58 15.28
CA LEU A 316 14.20 -16.12 15.38
C LEU A 316 14.31 -17.09 16.55
N ASP A 317 14.98 -18.22 16.34
CA ASP A 317 15.42 -19.08 17.42
C ASP A 317 16.68 -18.53 18.13
N LYS A 318 17.14 -19.24 19.16
CA LYS A 318 18.35 -18.90 19.93
C LYS A 318 19.63 -18.85 19.07
N ASP A 319 19.64 -19.59 17.96
CA ASP A 319 20.74 -19.71 17.01
C ASP A 319 20.57 -18.71 15.85
N LYS A 320 19.57 -17.82 15.95
CA LYS A 320 19.24 -16.74 15.01
C LYS A 320 18.73 -17.26 13.66
N ASN A 321 18.28 -18.52 13.59
CA ASN A 321 17.60 -19.05 12.41
C ASN A 321 16.10 -18.76 12.46
N VAL A 322 15.45 -18.79 11.31
CA VAL A 322 13.99 -18.64 11.25
C VAL A 322 13.32 -19.90 11.79
N LYS A 323 12.49 -19.72 12.82
CA LYS A 323 11.60 -20.72 13.41
C LYS A 323 10.21 -20.58 12.79
N TYR A 324 9.66 -21.67 12.27
CA TYR A 324 8.37 -21.70 11.59
C TYR A 324 7.28 -22.20 12.54
N ASN A 325 6.92 -21.38 13.54
CA ASN A 325 5.89 -21.73 14.53
C ASN A 325 4.55 -22.12 13.88
N LEU A 326 4.27 -21.62 12.68
CA LEU A 326 3.10 -22.00 11.87
C LEU A 326 2.93 -23.53 11.70
N ILE A 327 4.03 -24.28 11.70
CA ILE A 327 4.04 -25.75 11.59
C ILE A 327 4.71 -26.45 12.78
N ASP A 328 5.62 -25.77 13.47
CA ASP A 328 6.43 -26.36 14.55
C ASP A 328 5.79 -26.24 15.93
N ASP A 329 4.88 -25.29 16.13
CA ASP A 329 4.19 -25.05 17.40
C ASP A 329 2.75 -25.57 17.30
N ALA A 330 2.40 -26.54 18.14
CA ALA A 330 1.10 -27.21 18.09
C ALA A 330 -0.08 -26.27 18.37
N ASP A 331 0.09 -25.26 19.24
CA ASP A 331 -0.96 -24.28 19.54
C ASP A 331 -1.15 -23.33 18.34
N VAL A 332 -0.05 -22.84 17.77
CA VAL A 332 -0.11 -21.95 16.59
C VAL A 332 -0.69 -22.68 15.39
N LYS A 333 -0.27 -23.92 15.13
CA LYS A 333 -0.79 -24.78 14.06
C LYS A 333 -2.29 -25.03 14.21
N LYS A 334 -2.77 -25.34 15.42
CA LYS A 334 -4.20 -25.52 15.71
C LYS A 334 -4.99 -24.23 15.46
N LYS A 335 -4.50 -23.08 15.95
CA LYS A 335 -5.15 -21.78 15.74
C LYS A 335 -5.19 -21.37 14.27
N PHE A 336 -4.15 -21.70 13.51
CA PHE A 336 -4.16 -21.54 12.06
C PHE A 336 -5.26 -22.38 11.41
N GLN A 337 -5.37 -23.67 11.76
CA GLN A 337 -6.38 -24.56 11.19
C GLN A 337 -7.82 -24.08 11.50
N GLU A 338 -8.07 -23.69 12.74
CA GLU A 338 -9.36 -23.12 13.17
C GLU A 338 -9.68 -21.83 12.43
N LEU A 339 -8.73 -20.88 12.37
CA LEU A 339 -8.93 -19.61 11.68
C LEU A 339 -9.13 -19.78 10.18
N TRP A 340 -8.36 -20.68 9.56
CA TRP A 340 -8.50 -20.98 8.13
C TRP A 340 -9.89 -21.57 7.82
N LYS A 341 -10.39 -22.46 8.68
CA LYS A 341 -11.75 -22.98 8.58
C LYS A 341 -12.78 -21.85 8.70
N ASP A 342 -12.63 -20.97 9.69
CA ASP A 342 -13.53 -19.82 9.89
C ASP A 342 -13.57 -18.90 8.65
N TYR A 343 -12.42 -18.63 8.04
CA TYR A 343 -12.32 -17.83 6.82
C TYR A 343 -13.04 -18.51 5.66
N ASN A 344 -12.80 -19.80 5.46
CA ASN A 344 -13.47 -20.60 4.43
C ASN A 344 -15.00 -20.59 4.61
N ASP A 345 -15.45 -20.80 5.84
CA ASP A 345 -16.87 -20.85 6.18
C ASP A 345 -17.55 -19.48 6.05
N SER A 346 -16.79 -18.38 6.01
CA SER A 346 -17.31 -17.01 5.87
C SER A 346 -17.46 -16.56 4.42
N ILE A 347 -16.97 -17.34 3.45
CA ILE A 347 -17.07 -17.00 2.03
C ILE A 347 -18.42 -17.49 1.53
N LYS A 348 -19.28 -16.51 1.23
CA LYS A 348 -20.67 -16.70 0.82
C LYS A 348 -20.85 -16.03 -0.52
N ARG A 349 -21.69 -16.62 -1.35
CA ARG A 349 -21.85 -16.19 -2.73
C ARG A 349 -23.27 -16.42 -3.20
N VAL A 350 -23.81 -15.42 -3.88
CA VAL A 350 -25.10 -15.45 -4.54
C VAL A 350 -24.85 -15.07 -5.99
N GLU A 351 -25.42 -15.86 -6.90
CA GLU A 351 -25.24 -15.65 -8.33
C GLU A 351 -26.61 -15.65 -9.00
N GLN A 352 -26.77 -14.80 -10.00
CA GLN A 352 -27.99 -14.75 -10.80
C GLN A 352 -27.66 -14.41 -12.25
N THR A 353 -28.22 -15.18 -13.18
CA THR A 353 -28.09 -14.90 -14.61
C THR A 353 -29.20 -13.92 -15.04
N PRO A 354 -28.85 -12.83 -15.76
CA PRO A 354 -29.85 -11.92 -16.31
C PRO A 354 -30.84 -12.64 -17.23
N SER A 355 -32.08 -12.14 -17.30
CA SER A 355 -33.13 -12.74 -18.14
C SER A 355 -32.70 -12.84 -19.61
N GLY A 356 -32.81 -14.04 -20.18
CA GLY A 356 -32.45 -14.32 -21.58
C GLY A 356 -30.94 -14.44 -21.87
N LYS A 357 -30.09 -14.53 -20.83
CA LYS A 357 -28.63 -14.65 -20.98
C LYS A 357 -28.10 -16.03 -20.61
N ALA A 358 -26.85 -16.29 -21.00
CA ALA A 358 -26.18 -17.56 -20.72
C ALA A 358 -25.52 -17.52 -19.34
N GLU A 359 -25.23 -18.68 -18.77
CA GLU A 359 -24.61 -18.81 -17.43
C GLU A 359 -23.28 -18.04 -17.31
N LYS A 360 -22.53 -17.90 -18.41
CA LYS A 360 -21.30 -17.09 -18.46
C LYS A 360 -21.52 -15.60 -18.16
N ASP A 361 -22.74 -15.10 -18.31
CA ASP A 361 -23.12 -13.70 -18.11
C ASP A 361 -23.67 -13.46 -16.68
N LYS A 362 -23.49 -14.43 -15.78
CA LYS A 362 -23.94 -14.36 -14.38
C LYS A 362 -23.38 -13.14 -13.66
N LYS A 363 -24.22 -12.53 -12.83
CA LYS A 363 -23.82 -11.47 -11.90
C LYS A 363 -23.65 -12.07 -10.51
N VAL A 364 -22.61 -11.61 -9.83
CA VAL A 364 -22.12 -12.22 -8.59
C VAL A 364 -22.16 -11.20 -7.47
N PHE A 365 -22.73 -11.61 -6.34
CA PHE A 365 -22.60 -10.91 -5.08
C PHE A 365 -21.98 -11.84 -4.03
N GLN A 366 -20.90 -11.43 -3.38
CA GLN A 366 -20.20 -12.27 -2.41
C GLN A 366 -19.89 -11.55 -1.10
N SER A 367 -19.66 -12.31 -0.03
CA SER A 367 -19.32 -11.72 1.27
C SER A 367 -17.95 -11.07 1.23
N MET A 368 -16.97 -11.74 0.64
CA MET A 368 -15.59 -11.30 0.60
C MET A 368 -14.98 -11.45 -0.79
N LYS A 369 -14.10 -10.50 -1.16
CA LYS A 369 -13.21 -10.59 -2.31
C LYS A 369 -11.78 -10.27 -1.90
N TYR A 370 -10.85 -11.17 -2.15
CA TYR A 370 -9.42 -10.93 -1.95
C TYR A 370 -8.82 -10.36 -3.23
N MET A 371 -8.11 -9.24 -3.12
CA MET A 371 -7.66 -8.49 -4.27
C MET A 371 -6.39 -9.08 -4.90
N PHE A 372 -6.36 -9.17 -6.23
CA PHE A 372 -5.11 -9.34 -6.97
C PHE A 372 -4.36 -8.01 -7.08
N THR A 373 -3.75 -7.59 -5.97
CA THR A 373 -3.00 -6.33 -5.86
C THR A 373 -1.78 -6.33 -6.80
N GLN A 374 -1.09 -5.18 -6.91
CA GLN A 374 0.04 -4.89 -7.81
C GLN A 374 -0.32 -4.58 -9.28
N THR A 375 -1.20 -5.35 -9.93
CA THR A 375 -1.41 -5.19 -11.39
C THR A 375 -2.85 -5.16 -11.87
N LYS A 376 -3.83 -5.64 -11.09
CA LYS A 376 -5.21 -5.84 -11.58
C LYS A 376 -6.27 -5.11 -10.79
N GLU A 377 -6.28 -5.25 -9.46
CA GLU A 377 -7.38 -4.77 -8.63
C GLU A 377 -6.90 -4.28 -7.26
N TRP A 378 -7.59 -3.31 -6.69
CA TRP A 378 -7.36 -2.80 -5.33
C TRP A 378 -8.70 -2.53 -4.64
N GLY A 379 -8.74 -2.75 -3.33
CA GLY A 379 -9.93 -2.53 -2.52
C GLY A 379 -10.41 -1.08 -2.55
N SER A 380 -9.47 -0.13 -2.58
CA SER A 380 -9.78 1.30 -2.79
C SER A 380 -10.58 1.55 -4.07
N TRP A 381 -10.31 0.81 -5.15
CA TRP A 381 -11.04 0.94 -6.42
C TRP A 381 -12.44 0.34 -6.32
N GLN A 382 -12.62 -0.74 -5.53
CA GLN A 382 -13.94 -1.31 -5.28
C GLN A 382 -14.83 -0.36 -4.47
N ILE A 383 -14.25 0.38 -3.50
CA ILE A 383 -14.93 1.46 -2.77
C ILE A 383 -15.33 2.59 -3.72
N PHE A 384 -14.39 3.03 -4.56
CA PHE A 384 -14.61 4.07 -5.57
C PHE A 384 -15.78 3.76 -6.51
N ARG A 385 -15.92 2.50 -6.94
CA ARG A 385 -16.91 2.07 -7.94
C ARG A 385 -18.24 1.61 -7.36
N PHE A 386 -18.48 1.79 -6.06
CA PHE A 386 -19.65 1.25 -5.36
C PHE A 386 -19.81 -0.27 -5.52
N GLN A 387 -18.70 -1.01 -5.61
CA GLN A 387 -18.68 -2.48 -5.69
C GLN A 387 -18.58 -3.10 -4.29
N SER A 388 -17.76 -2.50 -3.43
CA SER A 388 -17.56 -2.87 -2.03
C SER A 388 -18.26 -1.93 -1.05
N ALA A 389 -18.82 -2.48 0.04
CA ALA A 389 -19.28 -1.67 1.18
C ALA A 389 -18.14 -1.29 2.13
N ILE A 390 -17.28 -2.28 2.39
CA ILE A 390 -16.16 -2.24 3.32
C ILE A 390 -14.91 -2.70 2.58
N SER A 391 -13.77 -2.11 2.87
CA SER A 391 -12.50 -2.54 2.37
C SER A 391 -11.42 -2.43 3.43
N PHE A 392 -10.57 -3.45 3.52
CA PHE A 392 -9.26 -3.34 4.13
C PHE A 392 -8.27 -3.04 3.00
N ALA A 393 -7.85 -1.79 2.89
CA ALA A 393 -7.08 -1.32 1.74
C ALA A 393 -5.96 -0.36 2.16
N ALA A 394 -4.94 -0.20 1.30
CA ALA A 394 -3.81 0.67 1.63
C ALA A 394 -4.25 2.14 1.84
N SER A 395 -3.78 2.78 2.91
CA SER A 395 -4.14 4.16 3.29
C SER A 395 -3.73 5.18 2.23
N VAL A 396 -2.62 4.94 1.53
CA VAL A 396 -2.13 5.72 0.39
C VAL A 396 -3.10 5.71 -0.81
N GLY A 397 -4.14 4.87 -0.76
CA GLY A 397 -5.28 4.85 -1.67
C GLY A 397 -6.30 5.98 -1.46
N ALA A 398 -6.09 6.92 -0.53
CA ALA A 398 -7.06 8.00 -0.27
C ALA A 398 -7.38 8.88 -1.49
N TYR A 399 -6.46 9.00 -2.44
CA TYR A 399 -6.68 9.74 -3.69
C TYR A 399 -7.19 8.85 -4.83
N GLN A 400 -7.44 7.57 -4.54
CA GLN A 400 -7.87 6.54 -5.48
C GLN A 400 -9.24 5.94 -5.15
N ASN A 401 -9.73 6.14 -3.92
CA ASN A 401 -11.01 5.60 -3.46
C ASN A 401 -12.24 6.47 -3.79
N LYS A 402 -12.02 7.57 -4.51
CA LYS A 402 -13.02 8.57 -4.87
C LYS A 402 -12.63 9.29 -6.16
N ILE A 403 -13.58 10.05 -6.68
CA ILE A 403 -13.48 10.94 -7.83
C ILE A 403 -12.30 11.93 -7.64
N THR A 404 -11.23 11.69 -8.39
CA THR A 404 -10.03 12.54 -8.47
C THR A 404 -9.46 12.55 -9.88
N GLN A 405 -8.59 13.53 -10.19
CA GLN A 405 -7.89 13.55 -11.49
C GLN A 405 -7.06 12.28 -11.74
N PHE A 406 -6.51 11.70 -10.67
CA PHE A 406 -5.75 10.45 -10.75
C PHE A 406 -6.64 9.27 -11.12
N THR A 407 -7.81 9.11 -10.49
CA THR A 407 -8.76 8.03 -10.87
C THR A 407 -9.26 8.16 -12.31
N LYS A 408 -9.49 9.38 -12.82
CA LYS A 408 -9.92 9.62 -14.21
C LYS A 408 -8.86 9.22 -15.25
N THR A 409 -7.58 9.30 -14.88
CA THR A 409 -6.43 9.02 -15.77
C THR A 409 -5.66 7.77 -15.37
N HIS A 410 -6.22 6.96 -14.46
CA HIS A 410 -5.52 5.88 -13.80
C HIS A 410 -5.00 4.84 -14.80
N PRO A 411 -3.70 4.53 -14.87
CA PRO A 411 -3.13 3.70 -15.94
C PRO A 411 -3.78 2.31 -16.02
N TYR A 412 -4.16 1.74 -14.88
CA TYR A 412 -4.75 0.40 -14.79
C TYR A 412 -6.28 0.36 -14.96
N PHE A 413 -6.96 1.51 -15.05
CA PHE A 413 -8.40 1.51 -15.35
C PHE A 413 -8.63 1.28 -16.84
N GLU A 414 -9.65 0.47 -17.15
CA GLU A 414 -10.12 0.27 -18.51
C GLU A 414 -10.59 1.58 -19.13
N GLN A 415 -10.47 1.69 -20.46
CA GLN A 415 -10.90 2.88 -21.19
C GLN A 415 -12.41 3.13 -21.03
N SER A 416 -13.21 2.06 -20.89
CA SER A 416 -14.64 2.11 -20.59
C SER A 416 -14.96 2.89 -19.30
N ILE A 417 -14.12 2.76 -18.27
CA ILE A 417 -14.26 3.49 -17.00
C ILE A 417 -13.83 4.95 -17.20
N LYS A 418 -12.69 5.16 -17.87
CA LYS A 418 -12.12 6.50 -18.10
C LYS A 418 -13.03 7.36 -18.96
N ASP A 419 -13.69 6.78 -19.95
CA ASP A 419 -14.54 7.49 -20.91
C ASP A 419 -16.03 7.47 -20.55
N ASP A 420 -16.39 6.93 -19.37
CA ASP A 420 -17.78 6.95 -18.91
C ASP A 420 -18.30 8.41 -18.88
N PRO A 421 -19.31 8.77 -19.70
CA PRO A 421 -19.89 10.11 -19.69
C PRO A 421 -20.56 10.46 -18.35
N LYS A 422 -20.87 9.44 -17.54
CA LYS A 422 -21.42 9.57 -16.19
C LYS A 422 -20.39 9.30 -15.10
N PHE A 423 -19.08 9.35 -15.41
CA PHE A 423 -18.00 9.12 -14.43
C PHE A 423 -18.20 9.90 -13.12
N LEU A 424 -18.66 11.16 -13.21
CA LEU A 424 -18.88 12.05 -12.07
C LEU A 424 -20.00 11.60 -11.12
N THR A 425 -20.97 10.84 -11.62
CA THR A 425 -22.15 10.42 -10.86
C THR A 425 -22.14 8.92 -10.58
N ASN A 426 -21.41 8.15 -11.38
CA ASN A 426 -21.31 6.69 -11.28
C ASN A 426 -20.23 6.21 -10.31
N ASN A 427 -19.42 7.12 -9.76
CA ASN A 427 -18.35 6.78 -8.84
C ASN A 427 -18.40 7.62 -7.56
N ALA A 428 -17.74 7.15 -6.51
CA ALA A 428 -17.81 7.74 -5.18
C ALA A 428 -17.18 9.13 -5.15
N SER A 429 -17.88 10.10 -4.58
CA SER A 429 -17.35 11.43 -4.27
C SER A 429 -16.68 11.45 -2.88
N GLU A 430 -16.12 12.60 -2.50
CA GLU A 430 -15.54 12.84 -1.17
C GLU A 430 -16.52 12.52 -0.03
N HIS A 431 -17.81 12.77 -0.21
CA HIS A 431 -18.83 12.56 0.82
C HIS A 431 -19.31 11.12 0.93
N ASP A 432 -18.94 10.27 -0.03
CA ASP A 432 -19.38 8.87 -0.08
C ASP A 432 -18.38 7.93 0.60
N VAL A 433 -17.18 8.44 0.95
CA VAL A 433 -16.07 7.61 1.43
C VAL A 433 -15.63 8.04 2.82
N LEU A 434 -15.47 7.06 3.71
CA LEU A 434 -14.79 7.24 4.98
C LEU A 434 -13.56 6.33 5.02
N MET A 435 -12.43 6.88 5.42
CA MET A 435 -11.21 6.11 5.66
C MET A 435 -10.79 6.29 7.12
N LEU A 436 -10.47 5.19 7.78
CA LEU A 436 -10.08 5.10 9.19
C LEU A 436 -8.77 4.29 9.30
N PRO A 437 -8.06 4.36 10.44
CA PRO A 437 -6.87 3.55 10.65
C PRO A 437 -7.16 2.04 10.53
N GLN A 438 -6.12 1.23 10.43
CA GLN A 438 -6.26 -0.23 10.39
C GLN A 438 -7.04 -0.77 11.60
N VAL A 439 -7.86 -1.81 11.35
CA VAL A 439 -8.52 -2.55 12.43
C VAL A 439 -7.48 -3.47 13.07
N THR A 440 -7.17 -3.22 14.34
CA THR A 440 -6.16 -3.98 15.09
C THR A 440 -6.74 -5.05 16.01
N GLY A 441 -8.05 -4.95 16.31
CA GLY A 441 -8.77 -5.90 17.13
C GLY A 441 -9.30 -7.08 16.32
N THR A 442 -9.43 -8.21 16.99
CA THR A 442 -10.31 -9.29 16.55
C THR A 442 -11.10 -9.82 17.74
N LYS A 443 -12.35 -10.19 17.50
CA LYS A 443 -13.19 -10.81 18.51
C LYS A 443 -12.59 -12.14 18.95
N ASP A 444 -12.64 -12.37 20.25
CA ASP A 444 -11.98 -13.48 20.95
C ASP A 444 -10.44 -13.45 20.87
N GLY A 445 -9.86 -12.37 20.33
CA GLY A 445 -8.43 -12.10 20.36
C GLY A 445 -7.94 -11.77 21.77
N LYS A 446 -6.69 -12.15 22.06
CA LYS A 446 -6.02 -11.87 23.33
C LYS A 446 -5.36 -10.49 23.33
N HIS A 447 -4.96 -10.01 22.16
CA HIS A 447 -4.21 -8.77 21.99
C HIS A 447 -4.62 -8.08 20.69
N SER A 448 -4.51 -6.75 20.63
CA SER A 448 -4.65 -5.99 19.39
C SER A 448 -3.33 -5.96 18.63
N ILE A 449 -3.35 -6.30 17.34
CA ILE A 449 -2.15 -6.45 16.51
C ILE A 449 -2.12 -5.36 15.45
N PHE A 450 -1.00 -4.64 15.41
CA PHE A 450 -0.64 -3.73 14.33
C PHE A 450 0.24 -4.50 13.34
N HIS A 451 -0.11 -4.41 12.05
CA HIS A 451 0.77 -4.85 10.99
C HIS A 451 1.43 -3.62 10.40
N GLU A 452 2.77 -3.57 10.49
CA GLU A 452 3.56 -2.54 9.85
C GLU A 452 3.52 -2.72 8.33
N GLY A 453 3.12 -1.67 7.63
CA GLY A 453 3.35 -1.52 6.20
C GLY A 453 4.38 -0.44 5.91
N GLY A 454 4.80 -0.37 4.66
CA GLY A 454 5.85 0.53 4.20
C GLY A 454 7.18 -0.19 3.99
N SER A 455 8.22 0.59 3.74
CA SER A 455 9.51 0.08 3.30
C SER A 455 10.69 0.60 4.13
N SER A 456 11.81 -0.11 3.99
CA SER A 456 13.10 0.22 4.59
C SER A 456 14.11 0.58 3.52
N ILE A 457 15.06 1.44 3.87
CA ILE A 457 16.26 1.67 3.07
C ILE A 457 17.35 0.69 3.50
N ILE A 458 17.91 -0.01 2.52
CA ILE A 458 19.07 -0.88 2.70
C ILE A 458 20.23 -0.31 1.87
N ALA A 459 21.30 0.08 2.56
CA ALA A 459 22.50 0.63 1.95
C ALA A 459 23.54 -0.47 1.70
N ILE A 460 24.05 -0.54 0.48
CA ILE A 460 24.97 -1.59 0.04
C ILE A 460 26.38 -1.02 -0.01
N ASP A 461 27.31 -1.71 0.66
CA ASP A 461 28.72 -1.34 0.70
C ASP A 461 29.32 -1.41 -0.70
N SER A 462 29.96 -0.32 -1.11
CA SER A 462 30.69 -0.24 -2.36
C SER A 462 32.18 -0.35 -2.11
N LYS A 463 32.90 -1.01 -3.02
CA LYS A 463 34.37 -0.98 -3.02
C LYS A 463 34.94 0.42 -3.30
N ASN A 464 34.10 1.36 -3.73
CA ASN A 464 34.47 2.75 -3.95
C ASN A 464 34.06 3.61 -2.75
N GLU A 465 35.04 4.04 -1.96
CA GLU A 465 34.83 4.85 -0.76
C GLU A 465 34.12 6.18 -1.04
N LYS A 466 34.32 6.78 -2.22
CA LYS A 466 33.60 8.00 -2.63
C LYS A 466 32.11 7.74 -2.76
N VAL A 467 31.72 6.57 -3.27
CA VAL A 467 30.32 6.14 -3.37
C VAL A 467 29.74 5.94 -1.97
N ASN A 468 30.47 5.29 -1.06
CA ASN A 468 30.04 5.10 0.33
C ASN A 468 29.80 6.43 1.04
N LYS A 469 30.72 7.39 0.91
CA LYS A 469 30.54 8.75 1.47
C LYS A 469 29.33 9.47 0.87
N ALA A 470 29.09 9.33 -0.43
CA ALA A 470 27.91 9.90 -1.08
C ALA A 470 26.59 9.27 -0.61
N ILE A 471 26.55 7.94 -0.44
CA ILE A 471 25.40 7.25 0.17
C ILE A 471 25.15 7.81 1.57
N LYS A 472 26.17 7.86 2.43
CA LYS A 472 26.06 8.38 3.80
C LYS A 472 25.58 9.82 3.86
N LYS A 473 26.10 10.70 2.99
CA LYS A 473 25.66 12.10 2.85
C LYS A 473 24.18 12.18 2.49
N PHE A 474 23.75 11.41 1.48
CA PHE A 474 22.36 11.36 1.06
C PHE A 474 21.44 10.83 2.17
N LEU A 475 21.80 9.73 2.83
CA LEU A 475 21.02 9.15 3.91
C LEU A 475 20.88 10.11 5.09
N LYS A 476 21.97 10.74 5.54
CA LYS A 476 21.89 11.78 6.57
C LYS A 476 20.91 12.88 6.18
N TRP A 477 21.01 13.39 4.96
CA TRP A 477 20.13 14.45 4.49
C TRP A 477 18.66 14.01 4.38
N ILE A 478 18.34 12.85 3.79
CA ILE A 478 16.94 12.44 3.61
C ILE A 478 16.21 12.30 4.95
N TYR A 479 16.92 11.84 5.99
CA TYR A 479 16.35 11.61 7.33
C TYR A 479 16.29 12.86 8.23
N THR A 480 17.27 13.76 8.16
CA THR A 480 17.36 14.89 9.10
C THR A 480 17.34 16.27 8.44
N GLY A 481 17.35 16.29 7.11
CA GLY A 481 17.47 17.50 6.31
C GLY A 481 16.12 18.14 5.97
N LYS A 482 16.25 19.25 5.26
CA LYS A 482 15.15 20.04 4.73
C LYS A 482 15.30 20.22 3.22
N ASN A 483 14.22 20.62 2.58
CA ASN A 483 14.17 20.94 1.16
C ASN A 483 13.29 22.18 0.89
N LYS A 484 13.30 22.64 -0.37
CA LYS A 484 12.43 23.74 -0.86
C LYS A 484 11.58 23.33 -2.05
N VAL A 485 11.09 22.08 -2.09
CA VAL A 485 10.28 21.56 -3.20
C VAL A 485 8.96 22.31 -3.36
N SER A 486 8.38 22.85 -2.28
CA SER A 486 7.21 23.73 -2.30
C SER A 486 7.53 25.20 -2.63
N GLY A 487 8.81 25.57 -2.71
CA GLY A 487 9.26 26.97 -2.68
C GLY A 487 9.57 27.49 -1.28
N GLU A 488 9.10 26.81 -0.23
CA GLU A 488 9.38 27.13 1.17
C GLU A 488 10.25 26.05 1.82
N GLU A 489 11.05 26.42 2.82
CA GLU A 489 11.88 25.45 3.55
C GLU A 489 11.02 24.57 4.46
N GLU A 490 11.07 23.26 4.25
CA GLU A 490 10.34 22.27 5.04
C GLU A 490 11.16 21.00 5.23
N ASP A 491 10.86 20.24 6.29
CA ASP A 491 11.51 18.96 6.55
C ASP A 491 11.17 17.93 5.46
N ASN A 492 12.14 17.09 5.11
CA ASN A 492 11.96 16.06 4.08
C ASN A 492 10.79 15.12 4.37
N TRP A 493 10.59 14.73 5.64
CA TRP A 493 9.47 13.87 6.04
C TRP A 493 8.11 14.49 5.71
N TYR A 494 7.97 15.81 5.85
CA TYR A 494 6.70 16.50 5.62
C TYR A 494 6.42 16.64 4.12
N THR A 495 7.46 16.91 3.32
CA THR A 495 7.34 16.85 1.85
C THR A 495 6.89 15.47 1.39
N ILE A 496 7.50 14.41 1.92
CA ILE A 496 7.12 13.03 1.61
C ILE A 496 5.66 12.79 1.98
N ALA A 497 5.25 13.11 3.22
CA ALA A 497 3.88 12.96 3.68
C ALA A 497 2.86 13.70 2.79
N ARG A 498 3.09 14.97 2.49
CA ARG A 498 2.13 15.79 1.72
C ARG A 498 2.12 15.49 0.22
N THR A 499 3.08 14.71 -0.29
CA THR A 499 3.17 14.40 -1.73
C THR A 499 3.04 12.91 -2.08
N SER A 500 3.06 12.02 -1.08
CA SER A 500 2.92 10.57 -1.29
C SER A 500 1.89 9.90 -0.37
N GLY A 501 1.54 10.53 0.75
CA GLY A 501 0.69 9.93 1.78
C GLY A 501 1.39 8.98 2.75
N TYR A 502 2.70 8.75 2.58
CA TYR A 502 3.52 7.96 3.50
C TYR A 502 4.10 8.82 4.62
N ILE A 503 4.26 8.27 5.83
CA ILE A 503 4.89 8.97 6.95
C ILE A 503 6.22 8.31 7.31
N MET A 504 7.26 9.09 7.56
CA MET A 504 8.53 8.54 8.05
C MET A 504 8.42 8.23 9.55
N PRO A 505 8.78 7.03 10.03
CA PRO A 505 8.62 6.62 11.43
C PRO A 505 9.74 7.18 12.35
N LEU A 506 10.07 8.47 12.20
CA LEU A 506 11.10 9.15 12.99
C LEU A 506 10.60 9.47 14.40
N ALA A 507 11.49 9.43 15.40
CA ALA A 507 11.14 9.78 16.78
C ALA A 507 10.61 11.23 16.90
N SER A 508 11.13 12.15 16.09
CA SER A 508 10.67 13.54 16.01
C SER A 508 9.31 13.69 15.32
N VAL A 509 8.89 12.71 14.52
CA VAL A 509 7.66 12.75 13.72
C VAL A 509 6.53 12.02 14.43
N VAL A 510 6.80 10.86 15.03
CA VAL A 510 5.80 10.03 15.74
C VAL A 510 5.48 10.64 17.11
N THR A 511 4.80 11.79 17.10
CA THR A 511 4.39 12.52 18.30
C THR A 511 2.97 13.07 18.16
N SER A 512 2.28 13.29 19.29
CA SER A 512 0.96 13.92 19.30
C SER A 512 0.99 15.33 18.70
N ALA A 513 2.06 16.10 18.94
CA ALA A 513 2.22 17.45 18.40
C ALA A 513 2.27 17.46 16.86
N THR A 514 2.98 16.51 16.24
CA THR A 514 3.00 16.36 14.79
C THR A 514 1.62 15.97 14.25
N ASN A 515 0.92 15.06 14.93
CA ASN A 515 -0.44 14.67 14.55
C ASN A 515 -1.41 15.86 14.60
N ASP A 516 -1.36 16.66 15.66
CA ASP A 516 -2.20 17.86 15.82
C ASP A 516 -1.88 18.92 14.77
N LYS A 517 -0.59 19.09 14.42
CA LYS A 517 -0.16 19.94 13.30
C LYS A 517 -0.77 19.49 11.97
N ILE A 518 -0.67 18.21 11.63
CA ILE A 518 -1.25 17.66 10.38
C ILE A 518 -2.77 17.83 10.38
N LYS A 519 -3.45 17.55 11.51
CA LYS A 519 -4.90 17.77 11.66
C LYS A 519 -5.29 19.23 11.46
N GLY A 520 -4.52 20.18 11.98
CA GLY A 520 -4.73 21.61 11.75
C GLY A 520 -4.68 21.98 10.27
N ILE A 521 -3.68 21.46 9.55
CA ILE A 521 -3.51 21.70 8.11
C ILE A 521 -4.65 21.05 7.30
N ILE A 522 -5.06 19.83 7.65
CA ILE A 522 -6.21 19.15 7.03
C ILE A 522 -7.46 20.01 7.18
N LYS A 523 -7.76 20.52 8.38
CA LYS A 523 -8.92 21.39 8.62
C LYS A 523 -8.87 22.68 7.81
N GLU A 524 -7.68 23.29 7.68
CA GLU A 524 -7.49 24.47 6.85
C GLU A 524 -7.79 24.18 5.37
N LEU A 525 -7.26 23.08 4.84
CA LEU A 525 -7.50 22.66 3.45
C LEU A 525 -8.97 22.31 3.22
N GLU A 526 -9.62 21.60 4.15
CA GLU A 526 -11.07 21.35 4.10
C GLU A 526 -11.86 22.66 4.05
N GLY A 527 -11.48 23.66 4.86
CA GLY A 527 -12.08 24.98 4.85
C GLY A 527 -11.92 25.72 3.51
N LYS A 528 -10.74 25.62 2.86
CA LYS A 528 -10.47 26.21 1.54
C LYS A 528 -11.23 25.53 0.40
N LEU A 529 -11.50 24.24 0.54
CA LEU A 529 -12.08 23.40 -0.52
C LEU A 529 -13.59 23.18 -0.36
N LYS A 530 -14.20 23.61 0.76
CA LYS A 530 -15.60 23.33 1.11
C LYS A 530 -16.63 23.74 0.05
N ASP A 531 -16.35 24.80 -0.70
CA ASP A 531 -17.27 25.38 -1.68
C ASP A 531 -16.98 24.90 -3.12
N LYS A 532 -15.91 24.12 -3.32
CA LYS A 532 -15.53 23.59 -4.64
C LYS A 532 -16.35 22.36 -5.00
N LYS A 533 -16.88 22.33 -6.21
CA LYS A 533 -17.59 21.15 -6.74
C LYS A 533 -16.61 20.04 -7.11
N SER A 534 -17.06 18.78 -7.07
CA SER A 534 -16.24 17.62 -7.46
C SER A 534 -15.70 17.73 -8.89
N GLU A 535 -16.45 18.35 -9.81
CA GLU A 535 -16.00 18.61 -11.18
C GLU A 535 -14.79 19.56 -11.22
N GLU A 536 -14.81 20.63 -10.42
CA GLU A 536 -13.71 21.59 -10.30
C GLU A 536 -12.47 20.94 -9.66
N LEU A 537 -12.67 20.12 -8.63
CA LEU A 537 -11.60 19.40 -7.94
C LEU A 537 -10.90 18.34 -8.81
N MET A 538 -11.51 17.96 -9.94
CA MET A 538 -10.98 16.96 -10.86
C MET A 538 -10.42 17.53 -12.15
N THR A 539 -11.17 18.39 -12.84
CA THR A 539 -10.85 18.78 -14.22
C THR A 539 -9.61 19.67 -14.33
N THR A 540 -9.32 20.44 -13.27
CA THR A 540 -8.05 21.12 -13.09
C THR A 540 -7.29 20.40 -11.97
N PHE A 541 -6.01 20.09 -12.18
CA PHE A 541 -5.20 19.53 -11.10
C PHE A 541 -5.19 20.54 -9.95
N GLU A 542 -5.90 20.24 -8.86
CA GLU A 542 -6.04 21.09 -7.68
C GLU A 542 -5.00 20.68 -6.63
N PRO A 543 -3.89 21.44 -6.45
CA PRO A 543 -2.79 21.03 -5.58
C PRO A 543 -3.21 20.90 -4.11
N ASP A 544 -4.13 21.75 -3.65
CA ASP A 544 -4.62 21.71 -2.27
C ASP A 544 -5.46 20.44 -2.01
N TYR A 545 -6.23 20.00 -3.00
CA TYR A 545 -7.02 18.77 -2.88
C TYR A 545 -6.14 17.52 -2.92
N PHE A 546 -5.11 17.51 -3.76
CA PHE A 546 -4.10 16.46 -3.74
C PHE A 546 -3.39 16.41 -2.37
N LYS A 547 -2.91 17.56 -1.88
CA LYS A 547 -2.25 17.70 -0.58
C LYS A 547 -3.14 17.23 0.57
N LEU A 548 -4.43 17.59 0.57
CA LEU A 548 -5.40 17.17 1.58
C LEU A 548 -5.47 15.63 1.68
N ASN A 549 -5.62 14.95 0.54
CA ASN A 549 -5.77 13.49 0.53
C ASN A 549 -4.47 12.77 0.91
N MET A 550 -3.31 13.28 0.49
CA MET A 550 -2.02 12.74 0.93
C MET A 550 -1.84 12.91 2.45
N LEU A 551 -2.11 14.09 2.99
CA LEU A 551 -1.98 14.34 4.43
C LEU A 551 -2.96 13.51 5.27
N ARG A 552 -4.18 13.25 4.80
CA ARG A 552 -5.10 12.32 5.47
C ARG A 552 -4.53 10.90 5.53
N SER A 553 -3.93 10.42 4.43
CA SER A 553 -3.28 9.09 4.41
C SER A 553 -2.13 9.00 5.42
N ALA A 554 -1.28 10.04 5.44
CA ALA A 554 -0.14 10.13 6.35
C ALA A 554 -0.59 10.25 7.82
N GLN A 555 -1.65 11.03 8.08
CA GLN A 555 -2.22 11.19 9.42
C GLN A 555 -2.74 9.86 9.98
N LEU A 556 -3.47 9.07 9.18
CA LEU A 556 -3.98 7.77 9.66
C LEU A 556 -2.84 6.83 10.06
N SER A 557 -1.81 6.75 9.23
CA SER A 557 -0.64 5.91 9.51
C SER A 557 0.11 6.43 10.74
N LEU A 558 0.21 7.75 10.92
CA LEU A 558 0.76 8.38 12.13
C LEU A 558 -0.06 8.06 13.39
N GLU A 559 -1.39 8.05 13.31
CA GLU A 559 -2.27 7.66 14.42
C GLU A 559 -2.07 6.19 14.81
N SER A 560 -1.91 5.30 13.83
CA SER A 560 -1.56 3.91 14.07
C SER A 560 -0.19 3.76 14.76
N LEU A 561 0.83 4.49 14.29
CA LEU A 561 2.16 4.50 14.93
C LEU A 561 2.11 5.02 16.38
N LEU A 562 1.33 6.06 16.66
CA LEU A 562 1.13 6.56 18.04
C LEU A 562 0.45 5.52 18.94
N ASN A 563 -0.48 4.74 18.40
CA ASN A 563 -1.09 3.63 19.14
C ASN A 563 -0.08 2.52 19.45
N VAL A 564 0.84 2.24 18.52
CA VAL A 564 1.95 1.30 18.73
C VAL A 564 2.87 1.82 19.83
N GLU A 565 3.32 3.08 19.75
CA GLU A 565 4.24 3.67 20.75
C GLU A 565 3.63 3.76 22.15
N SER A 566 2.33 4.00 22.27
CA SER A 566 1.62 3.99 23.56
C SER A 566 1.39 2.58 24.14
N GLY A 567 1.73 1.52 23.41
CA GLY A 567 1.59 0.13 23.84
C GLY A 567 0.15 -0.42 23.80
N LYS A 568 -0.79 0.34 23.20
CA LYS A 568 -2.20 -0.07 23.01
C LYS A 568 -2.33 -1.22 22.01
N VAL A 569 -1.43 -1.27 21.03
CA VAL A 569 -1.38 -2.29 19.99
C VAL A 569 0.03 -2.86 19.90
N VAL A 570 0.14 -4.11 19.46
CA VAL A 570 1.40 -4.84 19.35
C VAL A 570 1.79 -4.95 17.91
N ALA A 571 2.97 -4.46 17.56
CA ALA A 571 3.58 -4.76 16.28
C ALA A 571 4.35 -6.09 16.37
N LYS A 572 4.21 -6.95 15.37
CA LYS A 572 4.90 -8.24 15.29
C LYS A 572 6.06 -8.15 14.30
N PRO A 573 7.26 -8.67 14.63
CA PRO A 573 8.34 -8.73 13.65
C PRO A 573 7.95 -9.66 12.49
N ALA A 574 8.19 -9.22 11.26
CA ALA A 574 7.99 -10.02 10.06
C ALA A 574 9.31 -10.72 9.66
N VAL A 575 9.77 -11.65 10.50
CA VAL A 575 10.98 -12.42 10.20
C VAL A 575 10.76 -13.24 8.92
N THR A 576 11.44 -12.85 7.85
CA THR A 576 11.21 -13.42 6.51
C THR A 576 12.50 -14.02 5.94
N ASP A 577 12.38 -15.25 5.45
CA ASP A 577 13.33 -15.92 4.58
C ASP A 577 12.57 -16.55 3.40
N ASP A 578 13.27 -17.32 2.55
CA ASP A 578 12.66 -17.93 1.37
C ASP A 578 11.48 -18.84 1.71
N LYS A 579 11.58 -19.56 2.83
CA LYS A 579 10.59 -20.54 3.24
C LYS A 579 9.36 -19.85 3.81
N SER A 580 9.51 -18.88 4.71
CA SER A 580 8.38 -18.15 5.27
C SER A 580 7.71 -17.24 4.24
N SER A 581 8.47 -16.68 3.29
CA SER A 581 7.93 -15.99 2.11
C SER A 581 7.06 -16.92 1.26
N GLN A 582 7.55 -18.12 0.92
CA GLN A 582 6.78 -19.11 0.14
C GLN A 582 5.54 -19.61 0.88
N MET A 583 5.60 -19.78 2.21
CA MET A 583 4.42 -20.10 3.02
C MET A 583 3.37 -18.98 2.97
N SER A 584 3.81 -17.72 3.11
CA SER A 584 2.94 -16.54 3.03
C SER A 584 2.28 -16.40 1.66
N ASP A 585 3.03 -16.62 0.58
CA ASP A 585 2.52 -16.63 -0.80
C ASP A 585 1.51 -17.75 -1.04
N THR A 586 1.71 -18.90 -0.40
CA THR A 586 0.79 -20.04 -0.51
C THR A 586 -0.57 -19.70 0.14
N VAL A 587 -0.56 -19.02 1.29
CA VAL A 587 -1.78 -18.48 1.92
C VAL A 587 -2.43 -17.43 1.00
N MET A 588 -1.64 -16.46 0.53
CA MET A 588 -2.09 -15.38 -0.35
C MET A 588 -2.84 -15.92 -1.58
N LYS A 589 -2.23 -16.87 -2.31
CA LYS A 589 -2.81 -17.48 -3.51
C LYS A 589 -4.07 -18.28 -3.20
N ALA A 590 -4.04 -19.10 -2.15
CA ALA A 590 -5.19 -19.91 -1.76
C ALA A 590 -6.43 -19.06 -1.44
N MET A 591 -6.23 -17.93 -0.74
CA MET A 591 -7.31 -16.98 -0.45
C MET A 591 -7.85 -16.37 -1.74
N ILE A 592 -6.98 -15.79 -2.58
CA ILE A 592 -7.40 -15.15 -3.83
C ILE A 592 -8.22 -16.10 -4.71
N GLU A 593 -7.70 -17.32 -4.90
CA GLU A 593 -8.36 -18.34 -5.72
C GLU A 593 -9.79 -18.60 -5.23
N GLN A 594 -10.04 -18.55 -3.92
CA GLN A 594 -11.37 -18.83 -3.37
C GLN A 594 -12.46 -17.80 -3.68
N THR A 595 -12.09 -16.58 -4.10
CA THR A 595 -13.05 -15.47 -4.25
C THR A 595 -13.06 -14.84 -5.65
N GLU A 596 -12.41 -15.48 -6.62
CA GLU A 596 -12.37 -14.99 -8.00
C GLU A 596 -13.78 -14.97 -8.62
N LEU A 597 -14.17 -13.82 -9.19
CA LEU A 597 -15.53 -13.59 -9.68
C LEU A 597 -15.84 -14.38 -10.95
N ASP A 598 -14.87 -14.49 -11.87
CA ASP A 598 -15.06 -15.07 -13.21
C ASP A 598 -14.97 -16.61 -13.23
N ARG A 599 -14.93 -17.26 -12.06
CA ARG A 599 -14.81 -18.72 -11.99
C ARG A 599 -16.05 -19.45 -12.49
N ILE A 600 -15.79 -20.41 -13.38
CA ILE A 600 -16.71 -21.47 -13.81
C ILE A 600 -16.82 -22.50 -12.67
N GLN A 601 -17.99 -23.14 -12.51
CA GLN A 601 -18.30 -24.06 -11.40
C GLN A 601 -17.21 -25.14 -11.15
N GLY A 602 -17.04 -25.53 -9.87
CA GLY A 602 -16.22 -26.70 -9.48
C GLY A 602 -14.99 -26.43 -8.61
N PHE A 603 -14.72 -25.17 -8.22
CA PHE A 603 -13.60 -24.88 -7.33
C PHE A 603 -13.82 -25.41 -5.91
N LYS A 604 -12.81 -26.12 -5.40
CA LYS A 604 -12.72 -26.57 -4.01
C LYS A 604 -11.71 -25.70 -3.27
N ALA A 605 -12.18 -24.98 -2.24
CA ALA A 605 -11.30 -24.24 -1.35
C ALA A 605 -10.26 -25.18 -0.72
N LYS A 606 -9.01 -24.72 -0.62
CA LYS A 606 -7.98 -25.49 0.07
C LYS A 606 -8.36 -25.64 1.54
N THR A 607 -8.19 -26.84 2.05
CA THR A 607 -8.30 -27.17 3.46
C THR A 607 -7.05 -26.69 4.21
N ALA A 608 -7.16 -26.55 5.53
CA ALA A 608 -6.01 -26.19 6.34
C ALA A 608 -4.90 -27.26 6.27
N ASP A 609 -5.28 -28.54 6.21
CA ASP A 609 -4.32 -29.65 6.14
C ASP A 609 -3.54 -29.68 4.82
N GLU A 610 -4.17 -29.30 3.70
CA GLU A 610 -3.48 -29.12 2.42
C GLU A 610 -2.44 -27.99 2.51
N LEU A 611 -2.75 -26.89 3.18
CA LEU A 611 -1.80 -25.78 3.39
C LEU A 611 -0.65 -26.18 4.31
N ILE A 612 -0.96 -26.81 5.44
CA ILE A 612 0.04 -27.32 6.38
C ILE A 612 0.99 -28.30 5.69
N THR A 613 0.46 -29.22 4.89
CA THR A 613 1.27 -30.18 4.12
C THR A 613 2.22 -29.45 3.17
N ALA A 614 1.72 -28.42 2.47
CA ALA A 614 2.56 -27.59 1.60
C ALA A 614 3.66 -26.85 2.40
N PHE A 615 3.34 -26.32 3.59
CA PHE A 615 4.34 -25.67 4.45
C PHE A 615 5.41 -26.65 4.93
N GLU A 616 5.02 -27.86 5.34
CA GLU A 616 5.95 -28.90 5.76
C GLU A 616 6.87 -29.35 4.60
N GLN A 617 6.38 -29.34 3.36
CA GLN A 617 7.20 -29.57 2.17
C GLN A 617 8.18 -28.42 1.92
N THR A 618 7.70 -27.17 1.97
CA THR A 618 8.55 -25.97 1.85
C THR A 618 9.68 -25.96 2.89
N LYS A 619 9.40 -26.37 4.13
CA LYS A 619 10.42 -26.44 5.18
C LYS A 619 11.52 -27.47 4.88
N LYS A 620 11.19 -28.58 4.20
CA LYS A 620 12.11 -29.69 3.86
C LYS A 620 13.03 -29.38 2.68
N GLN A 621 12.60 -28.52 1.75
CA GLN A 621 13.44 -27.98 0.67
C GLN A 621 14.55 -27.11 1.26
#